data_AF-A0A4R3Y1P4-F1
#
_entry.id   AF-A0A4R3Y1P4-F1
#
_cell.length_a   1.000
_cell.length_b   1.000
_cell.length_c   1.000
_cell.angle_alpha   90.00
_cell.angle_beta   90.00
_cell.angle_gamma   90.00
#
_symmetry.space_group_name_H-M   'P 1'
#
loop_
_entity.id
_entity.type
_entity.pdbx_description
1 polymer ?
#
loop_
_entity_poly.entity_id
_entity_poly.type
_entity_poly.pdbx_seq_one_letter_code
_entity_poly.pdbx_strand_id
1 'polypeptide(L)'
;MFGLKQELQKSVVGVSKHQGFSLFELMVISVLISILAIVLINRLLYYQELAEKADMEYKATELQSGLRLRMAKLLIEGRAQEYSKLALENPFDWVENKPGNYVGQFKNANPKQLPAGSWYYDLTRHTLVYLVRNGNHFQSGIAGEKQVRYQVKLIRNPPGVGVDQPFASIKLVLIESYQWF
;
A
#
# COMPACT_ATOMS: atom_id res chain seq x y z
N MET A 1 29.02 83.03 -29.09
CA MET A 1 27.56 83.04 -28.81
C MET A 1 27.06 81.63 -29.12
N PHE A 2 27.41 80.61 -28.34
CA PHE A 2 26.85 80.24 -27.03
C PHE A 2 25.33 80.05 -27.08
N GLY A 3 24.89 78.80 -27.00
CA GLY A 3 23.53 78.43 -26.63
C GLY A 3 22.65 77.97 -27.78
N LEU A 4 22.76 76.68 -28.14
CA LEU A 4 21.63 75.79 -28.48
C LEU A 4 22.06 74.37 -28.88
N LYS A 5 23.23 73.91 -28.40
CA LYS A 5 23.71 72.53 -28.55
C LYS A 5 23.07 71.53 -27.56
N GLN A 6 21.95 71.87 -26.90
CA GLN A 6 21.49 71.17 -25.70
C GLN A 6 20.14 70.42 -25.80
N GLU A 7 19.54 70.30 -27.00
CA GLU A 7 18.27 69.57 -27.17
C GLU A 7 18.43 68.15 -27.75
N LEU A 8 19.65 67.70 -28.08
CA LEU A 8 19.90 66.38 -28.67
C LEU A 8 20.33 65.29 -27.65
N GLN A 9 19.98 65.44 -26.37
CA GLN A 9 20.47 64.53 -25.32
C GLN A 9 19.39 63.94 -24.39
N LYS A 10 18.14 63.83 -24.84
CA LYS A 10 17.16 62.93 -24.22
C LYS A 10 16.96 61.65 -25.04
N SER A 11 18.06 61.06 -25.48
CA SER A 11 18.17 59.61 -25.62
C SER A 11 18.26 59.02 -24.20
N VAL A 12 17.13 58.90 -23.52
CA VAL A 12 17.03 57.91 -22.45
C VAL A 12 16.46 56.66 -23.10
N VAL A 13 17.28 56.02 -23.91
CA VAL A 13 17.18 54.57 -24.10
C VAL A 13 17.29 54.01 -22.70
N GLY A 14 16.14 53.62 -22.13
CA GLY A 14 16.10 52.83 -20.92
C GLY A 14 16.84 51.55 -21.23
N VAL A 15 18.13 51.53 -20.90
CA VAL A 15 18.91 50.29 -20.86
C VAL A 15 18.23 49.47 -19.78
N SER A 16 17.40 48.53 -20.20
CA SER A 16 16.94 47.42 -19.39
C SER A 16 18.19 46.76 -18.85
N LYS A 17 18.60 47.13 -17.64
CA LYS A 17 19.69 46.48 -16.93
C LYS A 17 19.19 45.07 -16.70
N HIS A 18 19.62 44.14 -17.55
CA HIS A 18 19.53 42.72 -17.27
C HIS A 18 20.30 42.51 -15.96
N GLN A 19 19.57 42.53 -14.85
CA GLN A 19 20.08 42.08 -13.56
C GLN A 19 20.19 40.56 -13.70
N GLY A 20 21.34 40.11 -14.20
CA GLY A 20 21.72 38.71 -14.09
C GLY A 20 21.65 38.34 -12.61
N PHE A 21 20.93 37.25 -12.33
CA PHE A 21 20.74 36.69 -10.98
C PHE A 21 22.03 36.80 -10.16
N SER A 22 21.95 37.46 -8.99
CA SER A 22 23.07 37.47 -8.06
C SER A 22 23.31 36.04 -7.57
N LEU A 23 24.57 35.58 -7.51
CA LEU A 23 24.93 34.27 -6.95
C LEU A 23 24.36 34.09 -5.52
N PHE A 24 24.25 35.19 -4.77
CA PHE A 24 23.65 35.21 -3.44
C PHE A 24 22.14 34.95 -3.46
N GLU A 25 21.42 35.55 -4.41
CA GLU A 25 19.98 35.34 -4.58
C GLU A 25 19.67 33.88 -4.93
N LEU A 26 20.47 33.29 -5.82
CA LEU A 26 20.38 31.87 -6.15
C LEU A 26 20.64 30.99 -4.92
N MET A 27 21.64 31.33 -4.10
CA MET A 27 21.90 30.61 -2.85
C MET A 27 20.72 30.66 -1.87
N VAL A 28 20.13 31.84 -1.65
CA VAL A 28 18.99 32.00 -0.75
C VAL A 28 17.77 31.21 -1.26
N ILE A 29 17.47 31.30 -2.56
CA ILE A 29 16.37 30.55 -3.18
C ILE A 29 16.63 29.04 -3.08
N SER A 30 17.87 28.60 -3.30
CA SER A 30 18.24 27.19 -3.18
C SER A 30 18.03 26.67 -1.75
N VAL A 31 18.36 27.46 -0.72
CA VAL A 31 18.11 27.09 0.68
C VAL A 31 16.61 26.99 0.96
N LEU A 32 15.82 27.96 0.49
CA LEU A 32 14.37 27.94 0.64
C LEU A 32 13.74 26.74 -0.06
N ILE A 33 14.14 26.45 -1.30
CA ILE A 33 13.68 25.27 -2.06
C ILE A 33 14.07 23.98 -1.32
N SER A 34 15.29 23.91 -0.76
CA SER A 34 15.75 22.72 -0.03
C SER A 34 14.89 22.44 1.22
N ILE A 35 14.54 23.49 1.99
CA ILE A 35 13.67 23.38 3.15
C ILE A 35 12.28 22.87 2.73
N LEU A 36 11.69 23.48 1.69
CA LEU A 36 10.39 23.05 1.17
C LEU A 36 10.42 21.62 0.64
N ALA A 37 11.50 21.23 -0.05
CA ALA A 37 11.68 19.87 -0.55
C ALA A 37 11.74 18.84 0.58
N ILE A 38 12.49 19.12 1.65
CA ILE A 38 12.57 18.23 2.81
C ILE A 38 11.19 18.03 3.45
N VAL A 39 10.43 19.12 3.66
CA VAL A 39 9.08 19.05 4.22
C VAL A 39 8.14 18.24 3.31
N LEU A 40 8.20 18.49 2.00
CA LEU A 40 7.40 17.77 1.01
C LEU A 40 7.70 16.28 0.98
N ILE A 41 8.99 15.89 0.98
CA ILE A 41 9.42 14.49 0.98
C ILE A 41 8.91 13.78 2.23
N ASN A 42 9.07 14.37 3.40
CA ASN A 42 8.59 13.78 4.67
C ASN A 42 7.08 13.55 4.63
N ARG A 43 6.31 14.51 4.09
CA ARG A 43 4.87 14.38 3.98
C ARG A 43 4.46 13.33 2.93
N LEU A 44 5.17 13.26 1.81
CA LEU A 44 4.94 12.29 0.76
C LEU A 44 5.17 10.86 1.26
N LEU A 45 6.26 10.62 1.99
CA LEU A 45 6.54 9.30 2.59
C LEU A 45 5.44 8.87 3.54
N TYR A 46 4.96 9.78 4.41
CA TYR A 46 3.84 9.49 5.31
C TYR A 46 2.56 9.11 4.55
N TYR A 47 2.20 9.84 3.49
CA TYR A 47 1.04 9.50 2.68
C TYR A 47 1.21 8.20 1.90
N GLN A 48 2.43 7.86 1.46
CA GLN A 48 2.71 6.58 0.82
C GLN A 48 2.49 5.41 1.78
N GLU A 49 2.83 5.54 3.06
CA GLU A 49 2.55 4.52 4.09
C GLU A 49 1.05 4.33 4.31
N LEU A 50 0.30 5.43 4.42
CA LEU A 50 -1.16 5.38 4.56
C LEU A 50 -1.83 4.76 3.33
N ALA A 51 -1.38 5.12 2.14
CA ALA A 51 -1.90 4.56 0.89
C ALA A 51 -1.60 3.06 0.79
N GLU A 52 -0.41 2.63 1.20
CA GLU A 52 -0.04 1.21 1.23
C GLU A 52 -0.92 0.41 2.19
N LYS A 53 -1.15 0.92 3.40
CA LYS A 53 -2.07 0.32 4.37
C LYS A 53 -3.48 0.20 3.80
N ALA A 54 -4.00 1.28 3.22
CA ALA A 54 -5.35 1.31 2.67
C ALA A 54 -5.54 0.34 1.49
N ASP A 55 -4.57 0.27 0.58
CA ASP A 55 -4.61 -0.68 -0.55
C ASP A 55 -4.57 -2.13 -0.06
N MET A 56 -3.69 -2.41 0.91
CA MET A 56 -3.57 -3.72 1.53
C MET A 56 -4.88 -4.15 2.23
N GLU A 57 -5.48 -3.28 3.03
CA GLU A 57 -6.76 -3.53 3.73
C GLU A 57 -7.94 -3.68 2.76
N TYR A 58 -7.97 -2.86 1.70
CA TYR A 58 -8.97 -2.96 0.64
C TYR A 58 -8.89 -4.33 -0.04
N LYS A 59 -7.69 -4.81 -0.38
CA LYS A 59 -7.49 -6.14 -0.98
C LYS A 59 -7.90 -7.27 -0.04
N ALA A 60 -7.60 -7.17 1.25
CA ALA A 60 -8.07 -8.16 2.23
C ALA A 60 -9.61 -8.24 2.27
N THR A 61 -10.30 -7.10 2.19
CA THR A 61 -11.77 -7.04 2.13
C THR A 61 -12.33 -7.64 0.83
N GLU A 62 -11.67 -7.38 -0.30
CA GLU A 62 -12.02 -7.97 -1.60
C GLU A 62 -11.92 -9.50 -1.56
N LEU A 63 -10.81 -10.02 -1.01
CA LEU A 63 -10.62 -11.46 -0.80
C LEU A 63 -11.68 -12.07 0.13
N GLN A 64 -12.07 -11.35 1.19
CA GLN A 64 -13.15 -11.81 2.07
C GLN A 64 -14.49 -11.89 1.33
N SER A 65 -14.77 -10.95 0.42
CA SER A 65 -15.97 -10.98 -0.42
C SER A 65 -15.93 -12.14 -1.42
N GLY A 66 -14.77 -12.38 -2.05
CA GLY A 66 -14.55 -13.53 -2.94
C GLY A 66 -14.76 -14.87 -2.23
N LEU A 67 -14.26 -15.00 -0.99
CA LEU A 67 -14.49 -16.16 -0.13
C LEU A 67 -15.99 -16.40 0.12
N ARG A 68 -16.76 -15.35 0.45
CA ARG A 68 -18.21 -15.47 0.69
C ARG A 68 -18.95 -15.95 -0.57
N LEU A 69 -18.60 -15.41 -1.73
CA LEU A 69 -19.17 -15.83 -3.01
C LEU A 69 -18.84 -17.29 -3.33
N ARG A 70 -17.59 -17.71 -3.08
CA ARG A 70 -17.15 -19.10 -3.25
C ARG A 70 -17.90 -20.06 -2.33
N MET A 71 -18.12 -19.67 -1.07
CA MET A 71 -18.94 -20.43 -0.13
C MET A 71 -20.39 -20.54 -0.62
N ALA A 72 -21.01 -19.43 -1.05
CA ALA A 72 -22.37 -19.43 -1.57
C ALA A 72 -22.51 -20.37 -2.78
N LYS A 73 -21.54 -20.37 -3.69
CA LYS A 73 -21.50 -21.30 -4.83
C LYS A 73 -21.47 -22.76 -4.37
N LEU A 74 -20.58 -23.11 -3.44
CA LEU A 74 -20.50 -24.46 -2.88
C LEU A 74 -21.79 -24.87 -2.15
N LEU A 75 -22.47 -23.93 -1.48
CA LEU A 75 -23.76 -24.19 -0.83
C LEU A 75 -24.84 -24.55 -1.85
N ILE A 76 -24.96 -23.76 -2.92
CA ILE A 76 -25.92 -23.98 -4.00
C ILE A 76 -25.64 -25.30 -4.73
N GLU A 77 -24.37 -25.67 -4.88
CA GLU A 77 -23.94 -26.96 -5.45
C GLU A 77 -24.16 -28.17 -4.51
N GLY A 78 -24.64 -27.96 -3.28
CA GLY A 78 -24.79 -29.03 -2.28
C GLY A 78 -23.45 -29.60 -1.79
N ARG A 79 -22.37 -28.82 -1.91
CA ARG A 79 -20.98 -29.19 -1.61
C ARG A 79 -20.44 -28.48 -0.37
N ALA A 80 -21.32 -28.16 0.59
CA ALA A 80 -20.95 -27.46 1.82
C ALA A 80 -19.89 -28.21 2.66
N GLN A 81 -19.80 -29.54 2.54
CA GLN A 81 -18.75 -30.36 3.13
C GLN A 81 -17.33 -29.99 2.68
N GLU A 82 -17.18 -29.26 1.57
CA GLU A 82 -15.88 -28.84 1.03
C GLU A 82 -15.40 -27.50 1.59
N TYR A 83 -16.16 -26.87 2.49
CA TYR A 83 -15.74 -25.63 3.16
C TYR A 83 -14.40 -25.75 3.89
N SER A 84 -14.08 -26.93 4.41
CA SER A 84 -12.78 -27.20 5.05
C SER A 84 -11.62 -27.13 4.05
N LYS A 85 -11.84 -27.44 2.77
CA LYS A 85 -10.81 -27.36 1.72
C LYS A 85 -10.45 -25.92 1.38
N LEU A 86 -11.41 -24.99 1.50
CA LEU A 86 -11.16 -23.56 1.28
C LEU A 86 -10.09 -23.01 2.25
N ALA A 87 -9.92 -23.60 3.44
CA ALA A 87 -8.85 -23.18 4.36
C ALA A 87 -7.43 -23.48 3.83
N LEU A 88 -7.31 -24.40 2.86
CA LEU A 88 -6.05 -24.82 2.24
C LEU A 88 -5.85 -24.22 0.84
N GLU A 89 -6.85 -23.55 0.30
CA GLU A 89 -6.76 -22.89 -0.99
C GLU A 89 -6.11 -21.51 -0.86
N ASN A 90 -5.51 -21.05 -1.95
CA ASN A 90 -4.98 -19.71 -2.03
C ASN A 90 -6.14 -18.71 -2.21
N PRO A 91 -6.29 -17.70 -1.33
CA PRO A 91 -7.38 -16.75 -1.44
C PRO A 91 -7.45 -16.01 -2.79
N PHE A 92 -6.31 -15.80 -3.45
CA PHE A 92 -6.27 -15.16 -4.76
C PHE A 92 -6.87 -16.01 -5.90
N ASP A 93 -7.12 -17.30 -5.69
CA ASP A 93 -7.79 -18.15 -6.67
C ASP A 93 -9.33 -18.00 -6.62
N TRP A 94 -9.87 -17.27 -5.64
CA TRP A 94 -11.31 -16.99 -5.52
C TRP A 94 -11.73 -15.69 -6.16
N VAL A 95 -10.78 -14.81 -6.47
CA VAL A 95 -11.02 -13.52 -7.11
C VAL A 95 -10.59 -13.58 -8.56
N GLU A 96 -11.31 -12.87 -9.42
CA GLU A 96 -11.05 -12.86 -10.86
C GLU A 96 -9.74 -12.12 -11.19
N ASN A 97 -9.48 -11.02 -10.48
CA ASN A 97 -8.32 -10.17 -10.72
C ASN A 97 -7.29 -10.31 -9.59
N LYS A 98 -6.20 -11.00 -9.89
CA LYS A 98 -5.02 -11.03 -9.01
C LYS A 98 -4.31 -9.67 -9.09
N PRO A 99 -3.86 -9.11 -7.96
CA PRO A 99 -3.22 -7.81 -7.98
C PRO A 99 -1.84 -7.94 -8.63
N GLY A 100 -1.39 -6.89 -9.34
CA GLY A 100 -0.14 -6.92 -10.11
C GLY A 100 1.13 -7.11 -9.26
N ASN A 101 1.03 -6.88 -7.95
CA ASN A 101 2.08 -7.14 -6.97
C ASN A 101 1.98 -8.54 -6.34
N TYR A 102 1.17 -9.46 -6.88
CA TYR A 102 1.16 -10.84 -6.46
C TYR A 102 2.29 -11.63 -7.14
N VAL A 103 3.28 -12.05 -6.36
CA VAL A 103 4.50 -12.70 -6.86
C VAL A 103 4.41 -14.23 -6.94
N GLY A 104 3.30 -14.81 -6.47
CA GLY A 104 3.02 -16.24 -6.63
C GLY A 104 2.93 -17.03 -5.32
N GLN A 105 3.10 -18.36 -5.45
CA GLN A 105 2.98 -19.33 -4.37
C GLN A 105 4.34 -19.98 -4.12
N PHE A 106 4.77 -20.05 -2.87
CA PHE A 106 6.08 -20.54 -2.49
C PHE A 106 6.00 -21.49 -1.30
N LYS A 107 6.85 -22.51 -1.29
CA LYS A 107 7.12 -23.33 -0.10
C LYS A 107 8.32 -22.75 0.62
N ASN A 108 8.16 -22.38 1.89
CA ASN A 108 9.24 -21.80 2.72
C ASN A 108 9.95 -20.61 2.03
N ALA A 109 9.17 -19.64 1.53
CA ALA A 109 9.74 -18.44 0.92
C ALA A 109 10.69 -17.73 1.88
N ASN A 110 11.78 -17.17 1.36
CA ASN A 110 12.57 -16.20 2.11
C ASN A 110 12.00 -14.79 1.83
N PRO A 111 11.34 -14.15 2.81
CA PRO A 111 10.70 -12.84 2.60
C PRO A 111 11.68 -11.75 2.15
N LYS A 112 12.96 -11.88 2.50
CA LYS A 112 14.02 -10.91 2.13
C LYS A 112 14.40 -10.97 0.65
N GLN A 113 14.06 -12.03 -0.06
CA GLN A 113 14.35 -12.21 -1.49
C GLN A 113 13.19 -11.77 -2.39
N LEU A 114 12.03 -11.46 -1.80
CA LEU A 114 10.85 -11.03 -2.53
C LEU A 114 10.74 -9.50 -2.54
N PRO A 115 10.17 -8.90 -3.60
CA PRO A 115 9.98 -7.45 -3.66
C PRO A 115 9.11 -6.95 -2.50
N ALA A 116 9.50 -5.85 -1.86
CA ALA A 116 8.64 -5.24 -0.85
C ALA A 116 7.39 -4.63 -1.50
N GLY A 117 6.27 -4.60 -0.76
CA GLY A 117 4.96 -4.17 -1.27
C GLY A 117 4.26 -5.25 -2.10
N SER A 118 4.68 -6.51 -1.97
CA SER A 118 4.16 -7.65 -2.73
C SER A 118 3.38 -8.63 -1.86
N TRP A 119 2.48 -9.35 -2.52
CA TRP A 119 1.72 -10.45 -1.96
C TRP A 119 2.30 -11.79 -2.41
N TYR A 120 2.41 -12.74 -1.48
CA TYR A 120 2.70 -14.13 -1.83
C TYR A 120 1.90 -15.10 -0.95
N TYR A 121 1.72 -16.32 -1.43
CA TYR A 121 1.07 -17.38 -0.66
C TYR A 121 2.10 -18.39 -0.16
N ASP A 122 2.15 -18.61 1.14
CA ASP A 122 2.98 -19.63 1.78
C ASP A 122 2.24 -20.97 1.78
N LEU A 123 2.71 -21.89 0.94
CA LEU A 123 2.18 -23.25 0.79
C LEU A 123 2.47 -24.15 2.00
N THR A 124 3.46 -23.82 2.83
CA THR A 124 3.78 -24.58 4.04
C THR A 124 2.78 -24.29 5.14
N ARG A 125 2.46 -23.00 5.33
CA ARG A 125 1.59 -22.53 6.43
C ARG A 125 0.13 -22.31 6.00
N HIS A 126 -0.16 -22.36 4.70
CA HIS A 126 -1.44 -21.98 4.11
C HIS A 126 -1.84 -20.55 4.52
N THR A 127 -0.87 -19.63 4.43
CA THR A 127 -1.04 -18.23 4.83
C THR A 127 -0.75 -17.32 3.66
N LEU A 128 -1.62 -16.34 3.46
CA LEU A 128 -1.38 -15.25 2.55
C LEU A 128 -0.55 -14.19 3.27
N VAL A 129 0.55 -13.75 2.67
CA VAL A 129 1.50 -12.83 3.29
C VAL A 129 1.69 -11.61 2.41
N TYR A 130 1.58 -10.43 3.02
CA TYR A 130 1.96 -9.16 2.43
C TYR A 130 3.29 -8.68 3.00
N LEU A 131 4.20 -8.28 2.12
CA LEU A 131 5.48 -7.68 2.49
C LEU A 131 5.32 -6.16 2.51
N VAL A 132 5.51 -5.53 3.66
CA VAL A 132 5.38 -4.06 3.79
C VAL A 132 6.63 -3.39 3.21
N ARG A 133 6.42 -2.48 2.26
CA ARG A 133 7.45 -1.64 1.63
C ARG A 133 7.78 -0.44 2.51
N ASN A 134 6.78 0.37 2.83
CA ASN A 134 6.96 1.57 3.62
C ASN A 134 6.44 1.30 5.04
N GLY A 135 7.35 0.91 5.92
CA GLY A 135 7.03 0.52 7.28
C GLY A 135 7.78 1.31 8.32
N ASN A 136 7.97 2.62 8.16
CA ASN A 136 8.65 3.41 9.20
C ASN A 136 7.80 3.46 10.48
N HIS A 137 6.47 3.43 10.35
CA HIS A 137 5.53 3.32 11.48
C HIS A 137 4.92 1.92 11.64
N PHE A 138 5.40 0.93 10.89
CA PHE A 138 4.87 -0.43 10.97
C PHE A 138 5.59 -1.23 12.05
N GLN A 139 4.83 -1.72 13.02
CA GLN A 139 5.30 -2.65 14.05
C GLN A 139 4.60 -4.00 13.85
N SER A 140 5.41 -5.00 13.50
CA SER A 140 4.95 -6.38 13.42
C SER A 140 4.91 -7.02 14.79
N GLY A 141 3.95 -7.93 14.99
CA GLY A 141 3.90 -8.80 16.17
C GLY A 141 5.07 -9.80 16.24
N ILE A 142 5.76 -10.04 15.12
CA ILE A 142 6.98 -10.85 15.05
C ILE A 142 8.19 -9.93 14.88
N ALA A 143 9.14 -10.03 15.81
CA ALA A 143 10.35 -9.21 15.84
C ALA A 143 11.11 -9.26 14.51
N GLY A 144 11.23 -8.10 13.85
CA GLY A 144 12.11 -7.89 12.69
C GLY A 144 11.51 -8.20 11.31
N GLU A 145 10.26 -8.65 11.22
CA GLU A 145 9.61 -8.93 9.93
C GLU A 145 8.53 -7.90 9.58
N LYS A 146 8.80 -7.04 8.58
CA LYS A 146 7.83 -6.09 8.02
C LYS A 146 6.79 -6.81 7.15
N GLN A 147 5.94 -7.62 7.76
CA GLN A 147 5.01 -8.49 7.05
C GLN A 147 3.65 -8.52 7.75
N VAL A 148 2.59 -8.66 6.96
CA VAL A 148 1.22 -8.87 7.43
C VAL A 148 0.76 -10.24 6.95
N ARG A 149 0.29 -11.09 7.86
CA ARG A 149 -0.12 -12.47 7.55
C ARG A 149 -1.62 -12.66 7.74
N TYR A 150 -2.27 -13.17 6.70
CA TYR A 150 -3.68 -13.52 6.67
C TYR A 150 -3.83 -15.04 6.54
N GLN A 151 -4.77 -15.61 7.29
CA GLN A 151 -5.14 -17.01 7.18
C GLN A 151 -6.64 -17.16 7.11
N VAL A 152 -7.06 -18.10 6.28
CA VAL A 152 -8.46 -18.50 6.18
C VAL A 152 -8.72 -19.45 7.34
N LYS A 153 -9.45 -18.99 8.35
CA LYS A 153 -9.82 -19.83 9.49
C LYS A 153 -11.29 -20.23 9.39
N LEU A 154 -11.52 -21.53 9.55
CA LEU A 154 -12.86 -22.08 9.71
C LEU A 154 -13.32 -21.78 11.14
N ILE A 155 -14.23 -20.84 11.30
CA ILE A 155 -14.91 -20.64 12.58
C ILE A 155 -16.09 -21.63 12.59
N ARG A 156 -16.29 -22.32 13.70
CA ARG A 156 -17.45 -23.21 13.89
C ARG A 156 -18.42 -22.49 14.82
N ASN A 157 -19.70 -22.44 14.47
CA ASN A 157 -20.68 -21.85 15.40
C ASN A 157 -20.77 -22.74 16.63
N PRO A 158 -21.00 -22.14 17.82
CA PRO A 158 -21.43 -22.92 18.97
C PRO A 158 -22.73 -23.68 18.62
N PRO A 159 -22.89 -24.93 19.10
CA PRO A 159 -24.11 -25.69 18.87
C PRO A 159 -25.32 -24.92 19.42
N GLY A 160 -26.35 -24.70 18.58
CA GLY A 160 -27.63 -24.12 19.02
C GLY A 160 -28.12 -22.87 18.27
N VAL A 161 -27.34 -22.30 17.35
CA VAL A 161 -27.81 -21.19 16.49
C VAL A 161 -28.15 -21.72 15.09
N GLY A 162 -29.43 -21.98 14.84
CA GLY A 162 -29.96 -22.39 13.54
C GLY A 162 -29.75 -23.87 13.23
N VAL A 163 -30.78 -24.67 13.46
CA VAL A 163 -30.88 -26.06 12.99
C VAL A 163 -30.94 -26.01 11.46
N ASP A 164 -29.78 -26.16 10.79
CA ASP A 164 -29.59 -26.68 9.41
C ASP A 164 -28.28 -26.23 8.72
N GLN A 165 -27.40 -25.48 9.37
CA GLN A 165 -26.07 -25.16 8.80
C GLN A 165 -24.92 -25.61 9.72
N PRO A 166 -24.24 -26.74 9.45
CA PRO A 166 -23.18 -27.27 10.31
C PRO A 166 -21.86 -26.48 10.28
N PHE A 167 -21.73 -25.46 9.42
CA PHE A 167 -20.53 -24.63 9.30
C PHE A 167 -20.91 -23.16 9.36
N ALA A 168 -20.26 -22.42 10.25
CA ALA A 168 -20.61 -21.03 10.45
C ALA A 168 -19.41 -20.13 10.25
N SER A 169 -19.39 -19.52 9.06
CA SER A 169 -18.48 -18.43 8.70
C SER A 169 -17.01 -18.84 8.62
N ILE A 170 -16.53 -19.06 7.39
CA ILE A 170 -15.09 -18.94 7.12
C ILE A 170 -14.77 -17.45 7.10
N LYS A 171 -13.75 -17.03 7.84
CA LYS A 171 -13.25 -15.65 7.77
C LYS A 171 -11.79 -15.67 7.37
N LEU A 172 -11.42 -14.74 6.50
CA LEU A 172 -10.03 -14.34 6.37
C LEU A 172 -9.70 -13.58 7.65
N VAL A 173 -8.87 -14.18 8.50
CA VAL A 173 -8.50 -13.63 9.80
C VAL A 173 -7.04 -13.22 9.74
N LEU A 174 -6.77 -12.04 10.25
CA LEU A 174 -5.42 -11.59 10.51
C LEU A 174 -4.80 -12.47 11.59
N ILE A 175 -3.70 -13.14 11.28
CA ILE A 175 -3.10 -14.11 12.22
C ILE A 175 -2.42 -13.39 13.38
N GLU A 176 -1.89 -12.21 13.12
CA GLU A 176 -1.04 -11.46 14.05
C GLU A 176 -1.56 -10.04 14.19
N SER A 177 -1.71 -9.58 15.43
CA SER A 177 -1.97 -8.17 15.70
C SER A 177 -0.76 -7.35 15.26
N TYR A 178 -0.94 -6.52 14.23
CA TYR A 178 0.04 -5.51 13.84
C TYR A 178 -0.44 -4.13 14.31
N GLN A 179 0.49 -3.22 14.61
CA GLN A 179 0.18 -1.80 14.75
C GLN A 179 0.77 -1.05 13.57
N TRP A 180 -0.12 -0.34 12.89
CA TRP A 180 0.24 0.55 11.78
C TRP A 180 -0.50 1.85 12.06
N PHE A 181 0.17 2.70 12.84
CA PHE A 181 -0.35 3.88 13.55
C PHE A 181 -1.25 3.58 14.74
#